data_AF-A0AA96LPX3-F1
#
_entry.id   AF-A0AA96LPX3-F1
#
_cell.length_a   1.000
_cell.length_b   1.000
_cell.length_c   1.000
_cell.angle_alpha   90.00
_cell.angle_beta   90.00
_cell.angle_gamma   90.00
#
_symmetry.space_group_name_H-M   'P 1'
#
loop_
_entity.id
_entity.type
_entity.pdbx_description
1 polymer ?
#
loop_
_entity_poly.entity_id
_entity_poly.type
_entity_poly.pdbx_seq_one_letter_code
_entity_poly.pdbx_strand_id
1 'polypeptide(L)'
;MTSMYDPIRDELRKYKGESVTYTYVKLNELIKCRSPKKELPLSAHKRKIWWDNHESSGHTQMISWTSAGWLVDMKASKLGEYITFIKKSTLN
;
A
#
# COMPACT_ATOMS: atom_id res chain seq x y z
N MET A 1 -13.66 -1.46 -13.15
CA MET A 1 -12.33 -1.05 -13.64
C MET A 1 -11.30 -1.49 -12.62
N THR A 2 -10.22 -2.14 -13.04
CA THR A 2 -9.10 -2.56 -12.18
C THR A 2 -8.14 -1.38 -11.96
N SER A 3 -7.69 -1.18 -10.72
CA SER A 3 -6.77 -0.10 -10.36
C SER A 3 -5.32 -0.47 -10.69
N MET A 4 -4.45 0.52 -10.95
CA MET A 4 -3.01 0.29 -11.10
C MET A 4 -2.34 -0.21 -9.81
N TYR A 5 -3.01 -0.03 -8.67
CA TYR A 5 -2.55 -0.46 -7.35
C TYR A 5 -3.07 -1.85 -6.94
N ASP A 6 -3.95 -2.46 -7.74
CA ASP A 6 -4.46 -3.81 -7.50
C ASP A 6 -3.38 -4.89 -7.28
N PRO A 7 -2.19 -4.84 -7.92
CA PRO A 7 -1.14 -5.80 -7.61
C PRO A 7 -0.71 -5.79 -6.13
N ILE A 8 -0.79 -4.64 -5.46
CA ILE A 8 -0.52 -4.53 -4.02
C ILE A 8 -1.61 -5.26 -3.23
N ARG A 9 -2.88 -5.07 -3.60
CA ARG A 9 -4.02 -5.81 -3.01
C ARG A 9 -3.82 -7.32 -3.13
N ASP A 10 -3.52 -7.76 -4.35
CA ASP A 10 -3.45 -9.19 -4.68
C ASP A 10 -2.26 -9.85 -3.98
N GLU A 11 -1.15 -9.12 -3.79
CA GLU A 11 -0.01 -9.56 -2.99
C GLU A 11 -0.38 -9.67 -1.50
N LEU A 12 -0.99 -8.62 -0.94
CA LEU A 12 -1.40 -8.59 0.47
C LEU A 12 -2.44 -9.67 0.82
N ARG A 13 -3.27 -10.11 -0.14
CA ARG A 13 -4.22 -11.22 0.07
C ARG A 13 -3.55 -12.59 0.21
N LYS A 14 -2.36 -12.77 -0.35
CA LYS A 14 -1.60 -14.03 -0.23
C LYS A 14 -0.87 -14.14 1.10
N TYR A 15 -0.60 -13.00 1.74
CA TYR A 15 0.14 -12.95 2.99
C TYR A 15 -0.73 -13.40 4.17
N LYS A 16 -0.24 -14.40 4.92
CA LYS A 16 -0.95 -15.03 6.05
C LYS A 16 -0.57 -14.49 7.43
N GLY A 17 0.47 -13.66 7.52
CA GLY A 17 0.86 -13.04 8.79
C GLY A 17 0.08 -11.77 9.10
N GLU A 18 0.36 -11.19 10.26
CA GLU A 18 -0.32 -9.99 10.80
C GLU A 18 0.30 -8.67 10.33
N SER A 19 1.58 -8.69 9.92
CA SER A 19 2.32 -7.51 9.47
C SER A 19 3.28 -7.88 8.35
N VAL A 20 3.45 -6.98 7.37
CA VAL A 20 4.39 -7.14 6.26
C VAL A 20 4.99 -5.80 5.86
N THR A 21 6.31 -5.77 5.62
CA THR A 21 7.03 -4.58 5.19
C THR A 21 7.49 -4.73 3.75
N TYR A 22 7.19 -3.75 2.91
CA TYR A 22 7.64 -3.68 1.53
C TYR A 22 8.46 -2.42 1.27
N THR A 23 9.59 -2.58 0.58
CA THR A 23 10.36 -1.43 0.08
C THR A 23 9.65 -0.76 -1.09
N TYR A 24 9.96 0.51 -1.36
CA TYR A 24 9.43 1.19 -2.54
C TYR A 24 9.85 0.53 -3.85
N VAL A 25 11.03 -0.09 -3.89
CA VAL A 25 11.47 -0.90 -5.03
C VAL A 25 10.47 -2.04 -5.26
N LYS A 26 10.16 -2.81 -4.21
CA LYS A 26 9.21 -3.92 -4.31
C LYS A 26 7.80 -3.45 -4.68
N LEU A 27 7.33 -2.34 -4.09
CA LEU A 27 6.02 -1.78 -4.42
C LEU A 27 5.94 -1.31 -5.88
N ASN A 28 7.01 -0.70 -6.39
CA ASN A 28 7.11 -0.30 -7.79
C ASN A 28 7.17 -1.52 -8.73
N GLU A 29 7.85 -2.60 -8.37
CA GLU A 29 7.83 -3.85 -9.13
C GLU A 29 6.40 -4.43 -9.25
N LEU A 30 5.64 -4.44 -8.14
CA LEU A 30 4.25 -4.87 -8.14
C LEU A 30 3.39 -4.03 -9.08
N ILE A 31 3.53 -2.70 -9.04
CA ILE A 31 2.80 -1.79 -9.93
C ILE A 31 3.20 -2.03 -11.39
N LYS A 32 4.50 -2.16 -11.67
CA LYS A 32 5.03 -2.37 -13.03
C LYS A 32 4.57 -3.70 -13.65
N CYS A 33 4.32 -4.72 -12.83
CA CYS A 33 3.77 -6.00 -13.30
C CYS A 33 2.44 -5.84 -14.06
N ARG A 34 1.60 -4.86 -13.67
CA ARG A 34 0.33 -4.55 -14.37
C ARG A 34 0.41 -3.29 -15.23
N SER A 35 1.24 -2.33 -14.86
CA SER A 35 1.39 -1.05 -15.54
C SER A 35 2.88 -0.74 -15.78
N PRO A 36 3.49 -1.30 -16.84
CA PRO A 36 4.96 -1.27 -17.03
C PRO A 36 5.59 0.12 -17.04
N LYS A 37 4.82 1.14 -17.43
CA LYS A 37 5.25 2.55 -17.50
C LYS A 37 4.87 3.38 -16.26
N LYS A 38 4.37 2.75 -15.21
CA LYS A 38 3.90 3.42 -13.99
C LYS A 38 4.72 3.00 -12.79
N GLU A 39 4.73 3.88 -11.81
CA GLU A 39 5.36 3.70 -10.51
C GLU A 39 4.60 4.53 -9.48
N LEU A 40 4.96 4.36 -8.21
CA LEU A 40 4.46 5.21 -7.14
C LEU A 40 4.81 6.68 -7.44
N PRO A 41 3.83 7.59 -7.35
CA PRO A 41 4.09 9.01 -7.57
C PRO A 41 4.99 9.56 -6.47
N LEU A 42 5.72 10.66 -6.74
CA LEU A 42 6.60 11.33 -5.78
C LEU A 42 5.92 11.66 -4.44
N SER A 43 4.60 11.91 -4.46
CA SER A 43 3.79 12.12 -3.25
C SER A 43 3.82 10.91 -2.31
N ALA A 44 3.80 9.69 -2.85
CA ALA A 44 3.91 8.46 -2.07
C ALA A 44 5.25 8.40 -1.32
N HIS A 45 6.32 8.97 -1.89
CA HIS A 45 7.64 8.98 -1.24
C HIS A 45 7.79 10.05 -0.14
N LYS A 46 6.92 11.06 -0.12
CA LYS A 46 7.13 12.27 0.70
C LYS A 46 6.01 12.57 1.69
N ARG A 47 4.79 12.09 1.45
CA ARG A 47 3.60 12.51 2.20
C ARG A 47 2.93 11.32 2.87
N LYS A 48 2.81 11.38 4.20
CA LYS A 48 2.11 10.37 5.00
C LYS A 48 0.64 10.23 4.57
N ILE A 49 -0.01 11.34 4.22
CA ILE A 49 -1.41 11.36 3.77
C ILE A 49 -1.67 10.50 2.51
N TRP A 50 -0.64 10.25 1.71
CA TRP A 50 -0.78 9.37 0.54
C TRP A 50 -1.04 7.91 0.95
N TRP A 51 -0.49 7.50 2.09
CA TRP A 51 -0.63 6.18 2.72
C TRP A 51 -1.71 6.14 3.79
N ASP A 52 -2.55 7.17 3.86
CA ASP A 52 -3.59 7.25 4.87
C ASP A 52 -4.61 6.11 4.71
N ASN A 53 -5.24 5.78 5.83
CA ASN A 53 -6.24 4.73 5.93
C ASN A 53 -7.68 5.28 5.90
N HIS A 54 -7.85 6.59 5.71
CA HIS A 54 -9.14 7.27 5.73
C HIS A 54 -9.73 7.51 4.33
N GLU A 55 -10.90 6.94 4.08
CA GLU A 55 -11.64 7.04 2.81
C GLU A 55 -12.08 8.47 2.47
N SER A 56 -12.14 9.36 3.46
CA SER A 56 -12.56 10.76 3.31
C SER A 56 -11.65 11.59 2.40
N SER A 57 -10.49 11.07 2.02
CA SER A 57 -9.52 11.75 1.16
C SER A 57 -9.76 11.54 -0.35
N GLY A 58 -10.71 10.68 -0.75
CA GLY A 58 -10.99 10.39 -2.18
C GLY A 58 -9.83 9.71 -2.91
N HIS A 59 -8.86 9.19 -2.15
CA HIS A 59 -7.64 8.58 -2.66
C HIS A 59 -7.88 7.14 -3.09
N THR A 60 -7.94 6.88 -4.40
CA THR A 60 -8.24 5.54 -4.93
C THR A 60 -7.17 4.49 -4.63
N GLN A 61 -5.95 4.89 -4.27
CA GLN A 61 -4.88 3.96 -3.92
C GLN A 61 -5.19 3.14 -2.66
N MET A 62 -5.78 3.78 -1.62
CA MET A 62 -5.95 3.12 -0.33
C MET A 62 -6.88 1.93 -0.37
N ILE A 63 -7.87 1.97 -1.28
CA ILE A 63 -8.82 0.90 -1.54
C ILE A 63 -8.08 -0.42 -1.79
N SER A 64 -6.88 -0.37 -2.36
CA SER A 64 -6.10 -1.57 -2.69
C SER A 64 -5.69 -2.35 -1.44
N TRP A 65 -5.16 -1.70 -0.41
CA TRP A 65 -4.79 -2.41 0.82
C TRP A 65 -5.99 -2.57 1.77
N THR A 66 -6.87 -1.58 1.88
CA THR A 66 -8.03 -1.66 2.78
C THR A 66 -9.03 -2.75 2.35
N SER A 67 -9.28 -2.93 1.05
CA SER A 67 -10.11 -4.04 0.53
C SER A 67 -9.43 -5.42 0.59
N ALA A 68 -8.14 -5.47 0.91
CA ALA A 68 -7.44 -6.70 1.28
C ALA A 68 -7.47 -6.98 2.79
N GLY A 69 -8.10 -6.11 3.59
CA GLY A 69 -8.12 -6.21 5.05
C GLY A 69 -6.84 -5.73 5.72
N TRP A 70 -6.10 -4.82 5.07
CA TRP A 70 -4.84 -4.26 5.55
C TRP A 70 -4.92 -2.75 5.74
N LEU A 71 -4.11 -2.24 6.66
CA LEU A 71 -3.90 -0.83 6.95
C LEU A 71 -2.41 -0.54 6.91
N VAL A 72 -2.03 0.71 6.70
CA VAL A 72 -0.62 1.13 6.78
C VAL A 72 -0.30 1.57 8.21
N ASP A 73 0.77 1.04 8.77
CA ASP A 73 1.37 1.52 10.02
C ASP A 73 2.45 2.57 9.72
N MET A 74 2.08 3.84 9.81
CA MET A 74 2.99 4.96 9.56
C MET A 74 4.04 5.16 10.65
N LYS A 75 3.92 4.53 11.83
CA LYS A 75 4.95 4.55 12.88
C LYS A 75 6.03 3.52 12.59
N ALA A 76 5.63 2.35 12.08
CA ALA A 76 6.55 1.30 11.64
C ALA A 76 7.08 1.49 10.21
N SER A 77 6.68 2.54 9.50
CA SER A 77 7.09 2.83 8.11
C SER A 77 8.13 3.94 8.01
N LYS A 78 8.93 3.92 6.94
CA LYS A 78 9.88 4.99 6.59
C LYS A 78 9.67 5.44 5.14
N LEU A 79 9.06 6.62 4.98
CA LEU A 79 8.74 7.18 3.66
C LEU A 79 9.98 7.28 2.77
N GLY A 80 9.82 6.85 1.52
CA GLY A 80 10.90 6.77 0.53
C GLY A 80 11.75 5.51 0.61
N GLU A 81 11.66 4.73 1.69
CA GLU A 81 12.43 3.49 1.89
C GLU A 81 11.51 2.27 1.94
N TYR A 82 10.57 2.22 2.89
CA TYR A 82 9.65 1.10 3.06
C TYR A 82 8.34 1.50 3.74
N ILE A 83 7.31 0.69 3.50
CA ILE A 83 5.98 0.81 4.08
C ILE A 83 5.61 -0.51 4.74
N THR A 84 5.10 -0.43 5.95
CA THR A 84 4.61 -1.55 6.74
C THR A 84 3.09 -1.57 6.72
N PHE A 85 2.54 -2.70 6.30
CA PHE A 85 1.12 -2.99 6.33
C PHE A 85 0.83 -3.90 7.51
N ILE A 86 -0.30 -3.67 8.18
CA ILE A 86 -0.81 -4.47 9.29
C ILE A 86 -2.25 -4.90 9.01
N LYS A 87 -2.66 -6.06 9.51
CA LYS A 87 -4.05 -6.51 9.37
C LYS A 87 -4.99 -5.57 10.12
N LYS A 88 -6.16 -5.30 9.52
CA LYS A 88 -7.17 -4.41 10.10
C LYS A 88 -7.69 -4.90 11.46
N SER A 89 -7.71 -6.21 11.69
CA SER A 89 -8.12 -6.84 12.96
C SER A 89 -7.15 -6.60 14.11
N THR A 90 -5.92 -6.15 13.84
CA THR A 90 -4.84 -6.04 14.83
C THR A 90 -4.80 -4.65 15.50
N LEU A 91 -5.65 -3.71 15.06
CA LEU A 91 -5.83 -2.41 15.71
C LEU A 91 -7.07 -2.46 16.62
N ASN A 92 -6.85 -2.84 17.88
CA ASN A 92 -7.77 -2.63 19.00
C ASN A 92 -7.43 -1.33 19.72
#